data_AF-A0AAP2UFE1-F1
#
_entry.id   AF-A0AAP2UFE1-F1
#
_cell.length_a   1.000
_cell.length_b   1.000
_cell.length_c   1.000
_cell.angle_alpha   90.00
_cell.angle_beta   90.00
_cell.angle_gamma   90.00
#
_symmetry.space_group_name_H-M   'P 1'
#
loop_
_entity.id
_entity.type
_entity.pdbx_description
1 polymer ?
#
loop_
_entity_poly.entity_id
_entity_poly.type
_entity_poly.pdbx_seq_one_letter_code
_entity_poly.pdbx_strand_id
1 'polypeptide(L)'
;MKYKVGKPHYKLSFIYSFIIIFWAVFLIIYSPFSGMNICGFMLIFLIIFIFLPSMAFCNNIWEVDEHYLKYTFYNNVIDKSQAFFKTIFTRNMEYQMKIKLDKIISIQVTYEAVPMLFYGTNGYNVIFKVLMKDGSSFSFQPIVTRKRKEIIDAIEFLKSKGIIFKDKYHILDQLDKQEALSYYLEKIHGGKK
;
A
#
# COMPACT_ATOMS: atom_id res chain seq x y z
N MET A 1 4.07 -18.85 12.65
CA MET A 1 3.69 -17.46 13.00
C MET A 1 3.53 -16.65 11.71
N LYS A 2 2.71 -15.59 11.72
CA LYS A 2 2.42 -14.78 10.52
C LYS A 2 2.31 -13.30 10.90
N TYR A 3 2.99 -12.45 10.14
CA TYR A 3 3.02 -11.01 10.33
C TYR A 3 2.52 -10.34 9.07
N LYS A 4 1.56 -9.42 9.22
CA LYS A 4 0.93 -8.73 8.10
C LYS A 4 1.03 -7.23 8.33
N VAL A 5 1.52 -6.52 7.32
CA VAL A 5 1.69 -5.07 7.35
C VAL A 5 0.76 -4.44 6.34
N GLY A 6 -0.09 -3.56 6.86
CA GLY A 6 -1.16 -2.93 6.10
C GLY A 6 -2.43 -3.78 6.04
N LYS A 7 -3.53 -3.12 5.70
CA LYS A 7 -4.85 -3.73 5.56
C LYS A 7 -5.67 -3.00 4.52
N PRO A 8 -6.59 -3.69 3.82
CA PRO A 8 -7.51 -3.01 2.93
C PRO A 8 -8.44 -2.08 3.72
N HIS A 9 -8.80 -0.95 3.11
CA HIS A 9 -9.64 0.08 3.72
C HIS A 9 -11.13 -0.11 3.42
N TYR A 10 -11.65 -1.34 3.54
CA TYR A 10 -13.04 -1.68 3.19
C TYR A 10 -14.07 -0.77 3.86
N LYS A 11 -14.02 -0.63 5.19
CA LYS A 11 -15.01 0.16 5.94
C LYS A 11 -15.08 1.59 5.44
N LEU A 12 -13.91 2.22 5.24
CA LEU A 12 -13.83 3.60 4.78
C LEU A 12 -14.31 3.72 3.33
N SER A 13 -13.90 2.79 2.46
CA SER A 13 -14.33 2.75 1.06
C SER A 13 -15.85 2.63 0.93
N PHE A 14 -16.48 1.73 1.70
CA PHE A 14 -17.93 1.57 1.71
C PHE A 14 -18.65 2.81 2.22
N ILE A 15 -18.18 3.44 3.31
CA ILE A 15 -18.80 4.66 3.86
C ILE A 15 -18.75 5.79 2.82
N TYR A 16 -17.58 6.06 2.23
CA TYR A 16 -17.47 7.12 1.23
C TYR A 16 -18.30 6.81 -0.02
N SER A 17 -18.26 5.58 -0.50
CA SER A 17 -19.05 5.18 -1.67
C SER A 17 -20.56 5.32 -1.41
N PHE A 18 -21.03 4.96 -0.22
CA PHE A 18 -22.43 5.14 0.18
C PHE A 18 -22.84 6.61 0.19
N ILE A 19 -22.02 7.49 0.77
CA ILE A 19 -22.29 8.94 0.80
C ILE A 19 -22.37 9.50 -0.63
N ILE A 20 -21.43 9.15 -1.50
CA ILE A 20 -21.40 9.65 -2.88
C ILE A 20 -22.60 9.10 -3.69
N ILE A 21 -22.93 7.81 -3.55
CA ILE A 21 -24.10 7.21 -4.21
C ILE A 21 -25.39 7.87 -3.73
N PHE A 22 -25.54 8.15 -2.44
CA PHE A 22 -26.70 8.85 -1.90
C PHE A 22 -26.89 10.22 -2.58
N TRP A 23 -25.82 11.00 -2.71
CA TRP A 23 -25.86 12.28 -3.43
C TRP A 23 -26.15 12.11 -4.92
N ALA A 24 -25.59 11.08 -5.57
CA ALA A 24 -25.87 10.79 -6.98
C ALA A 24 -27.35 10.48 -7.22
N VAL A 25 -27.97 9.68 -6.33
CA VAL A 25 -29.41 9.35 -6.38
C VAL A 25 -30.26 10.59 -6.12
N PHE A 26 -29.88 11.42 -5.15
CA PHE A 26 -30.54 12.70 -4.90
C PHE A 26 -30.53 13.59 -6.17
N LEU A 27 -29.38 13.70 -6.83
CA LEU A 27 -29.26 14.46 -8.08
C LEU A 27 -30.13 13.88 -9.21
N ILE A 28 -30.26 12.55 -9.32
CA ILE A 28 -31.14 11.91 -10.32
C ILE A 28 -32.61 12.26 -10.06
N ILE A 29 -33.07 12.15 -8.81
CA ILE A 29 -34.49 12.30 -8.46
C ILE A 29 -34.95 13.75 -8.58
N TYR A 30 -34.12 14.69 -8.13
CA TYR A 30 -34.51 16.11 -8.04
C TYR A 30 -34.02 16.95 -9.23
N SER A 31 -33.40 16.34 -10.24
CA SER A 31 -33.03 17.02 -11.48
C SER A 31 -34.26 17.34 -12.34
N PRO A 32 -34.45 18.60 -12.77
CA PRO A 32 -35.42 18.94 -13.81
C PRO A 32 -34.94 18.53 -15.22
N PHE A 33 -33.68 18.12 -15.38
CA PHE A 33 -33.06 17.77 -16.66
C PHE A 33 -32.95 16.25 -16.82
N SER A 34 -33.67 15.68 -17.79
CA SER A 34 -33.71 14.22 -18.03
C SER A 34 -32.35 13.61 -18.38
N GLY A 35 -31.47 14.37 -19.03
CA GLY A 35 -30.09 13.94 -19.31
C GLY A 35 -29.24 13.74 -18.04
N MET A 36 -29.61 14.38 -16.94
CA MET A 36 -28.90 14.25 -15.66
C MET A 36 -29.10 12.86 -15.04
N ASN A 37 -30.18 12.16 -15.40
CA ASN A 37 -30.43 10.79 -14.96
C ASN A 37 -29.39 9.82 -15.53
N ILE A 38 -29.09 9.95 -16.83
CA ILE A 38 -28.08 9.14 -17.52
C ILE A 38 -26.70 9.37 -16.90
N CYS A 39 -26.33 10.63 -16.68
CA CYS A 39 -25.07 11.00 -16.01
C CYS A 39 -24.99 10.44 -14.59
N GLY A 40 -26.08 10.52 -13.81
CA GLY A 40 -26.14 9.97 -12.46
C GLY A 40 -25.97 8.45 -12.43
N PHE A 41 -26.64 7.72 -13.34
CA PHE A 41 -26.44 6.27 -13.46
C PHE A 41 -24.99 5.91 -13.81
N MET A 42 -24.38 6.58 -14.79
CA MET A 42 -22.96 6.36 -15.12
C MET A 42 -22.04 6.64 -13.93
N LEU A 43 -22.32 7.70 -13.16
CA LEU A 43 -21.54 8.03 -11.96
C LEU A 43 -21.64 6.92 -10.90
N ILE A 44 -22.83 6.36 -10.66
CA ILE A 44 -23.02 5.21 -9.76
C ILE A 44 -22.19 4.01 -10.23
N PHE A 45 -22.21 3.69 -11.53
CA PHE A 45 -21.39 2.62 -12.10
C PHE A 45 -19.88 2.86 -11.87
N LEU A 46 -19.39 4.06 -12.14
CA LEU A 46 -18.00 4.43 -11.89
C LEU A 46 -17.63 4.29 -10.40
N ILE A 47 -18.54 4.64 -9.49
CA ILE A 47 -18.29 4.49 -8.06
C ILE A 47 -18.14 3.01 -7.68
N ILE A 48 -19.08 2.17 -8.12
CA ILE A 48 -19.10 0.74 -7.75
C ILE A 48 -17.91 -0.02 -8.34
N PHE A 49 -17.57 0.23 -9.61
CA PHE A 49 -16.57 -0.58 -10.32
C PHE A 49 -15.15 0.00 -10.28
N ILE A 50 -14.98 1.30 -10.04
CA ILE A 50 -13.68 1.97 -10.07
C ILE A 50 -13.32 2.55 -8.70
N PHE A 51 -14.12 3.49 -8.19
CA PHE A 51 -13.76 4.24 -6.99
C PHE A 51 -13.68 3.34 -5.75
N LEU A 52 -14.73 2.54 -5.52
CA LEU A 52 -14.88 1.71 -4.34
C LEU A 52 -13.74 0.66 -4.25
N PRO A 53 -13.42 -0.11 -5.31
CA PRO A 53 -12.27 -1.00 -5.29
C PRO A 53 -10.93 -0.29 -5.13
N SER A 54 -10.74 0.82 -5.84
CA SER A 54 -9.48 1.58 -5.80
C SER A 54 -9.19 2.11 -4.41
N MET A 55 -10.21 2.60 -3.71
CA MET A 55 -10.08 3.11 -2.35
C MET A 55 -9.86 1.99 -1.33
N ALA A 56 -10.50 0.83 -1.52
CA ALA A 56 -10.31 -0.32 -0.65
C ALA A 56 -8.87 -0.86 -0.71
N PHE A 57 -8.27 -0.87 -1.91
CA PHE A 57 -6.89 -1.30 -2.16
C PHE A 57 -5.97 -0.13 -2.53
N CYS A 58 -6.12 0.99 -1.81
CA CYS A 58 -5.28 2.17 -2.02
C CYS A 58 -3.80 1.91 -1.66
N ASN A 59 -3.58 1.01 -0.70
CA ASN A 59 -2.28 0.71 -0.13
C ASN A 59 -1.85 -0.73 -0.46
N ASN A 60 -0.57 -0.89 -0.82
CA ASN A 60 0.04 -2.19 -0.97
C ASN A 60 0.23 -2.88 0.39
N ILE A 61 0.01 -4.18 0.44
CA ILE A 61 0.04 -4.98 1.65
C ILE A 61 1.08 -6.06 1.46
N TRP A 62 1.89 -6.29 2.48
CA TRP A 62 2.79 -7.44 2.53
C TRP A 62 2.54 -8.28 3.78
N GLU A 63 2.95 -9.53 3.67
CA GLU A 63 2.81 -10.53 4.70
C GLU A 63 4.05 -11.42 4.71
N VAL A 64 4.50 -11.79 5.90
CA VAL A 64 5.53 -12.80 6.07
C VAL A 64 4.97 -13.94 6.90
N ASP A 65 5.16 -15.15 6.41
CA ASP A 65 4.93 -16.39 7.15
C ASP A 65 6.23 -17.20 7.26
N GLU A 66 6.18 -18.37 7.89
CA GLU A 66 7.35 -19.25 8.12
C GLU A 66 8.21 -19.52 6.89
N HIS A 67 7.62 -19.51 5.69
CA HIS A 67 8.28 -19.93 4.46
C HIS A 67 8.28 -18.85 3.38
N TYR A 68 7.37 -17.90 3.43
CA TYR A 68 7.13 -16.96 2.34
C TYR A 68 7.07 -15.50 2.78
N LEU A 69 7.69 -14.63 1.99
CA LEU A 69 7.38 -13.22 1.88
C LEU A 69 6.36 -13.05 0.76
N LYS A 70 5.22 -12.44 1.06
CA LYS A 70 4.15 -12.18 0.11
C LYS A 70 3.91 -10.68 0.01
N TYR A 71 3.67 -10.20 -1.21
CA TYR A 71 3.39 -8.79 -1.46
C TYR A 71 2.26 -8.63 -2.48
N THR A 72 1.50 -7.57 -2.29
CA THR A 72 0.49 -7.13 -3.26
C THR A 72 0.99 -5.90 -4.00
N PHE A 73 0.88 -5.94 -5.32
CA PHE A 73 1.30 -4.85 -6.19
C PHE A 73 0.18 -4.59 -7.18
N TYR A 74 -0.56 -3.51 -6.93
CA TYR A 74 -1.69 -3.10 -7.76
C TYR A 74 -1.29 -1.89 -8.59
N ASN A 75 -0.95 -2.12 -9.86
CA ASN A 75 -0.41 -1.08 -10.73
C ASN A 75 -1.47 -0.19 -11.35
N ASN A 76 -2.65 -0.75 -11.55
CA ASN A 76 -3.73 -0.06 -12.22
C ASN A 76 -5.05 -0.30 -11.48
N VAL A 77 -6.08 0.44 -11.91
CA VAL A 77 -7.44 0.34 -11.38
C VAL A 77 -8.02 -1.07 -11.59
N ILE A 78 -7.69 -1.72 -12.70
CA ILE A 78 -8.22 -3.04 -13.05
C ILE A 78 -7.76 -4.10 -12.06
N ASP A 79 -6.46 -4.12 -11.71
CA ASP A 79 -5.89 -5.04 -10.73
C ASP A 79 -6.55 -4.87 -9.36
N LYS A 80 -6.79 -3.61 -8.95
CA LYS A 80 -7.49 -3.29 -7.70
C LYS A 80 -8.93 -3.78 -7.73
N SER A 81 -9.64 -3.55 -8.83
CA SER A 81 -11.02 -4.02 -9.03
C SER A 81 -11.12 -5.54 -9.02
N GLN A 82 -10.25 -6.24 -9.73
CA GLN A 82 -10.21 -7.70 -9.74
C GLN A 82 -9.95 -8.26 -8.35
N ALA A 83 -8.93 -7.77 -7.66
CA ALA A 83 -8.62 -8.24 -6.31
C ALA A 83 -9.74 -7.91 -5.31
N PHE A 84 -10.39 -6.75 -5.45
CA PHE A 84 -11.52 -6.38 -4.62
C PHE A 84 -12.69 -7.35 -4.75
N PHE A 85 -13.20 -7.54 -5.98
CA PHE A 85 -14.33 -8.43 -6.20
C PHE A 85 -13.97 -9.87 -5.87
N LYS A 86 -12.77 -10.34 -6.26
CA LYS A 86 -12.29 -11.67 -5.88
C LYS A 86 -12.25 -11.85 -4.36
N THR A 87 -11.75 -10.86 -3.62
CA THR A 87 -11.70 -10.94 -2.15
C THR A 87 -13.09 -10.94 -1.53
N ILE A 88 -14.05 -10.19 -2.07
CA ILE A 88 -15.45 -10.23 -1.62
C ILE A 88 -16.06 -11.62 -1.83
N PHE A 89 -15.91 -12.19 -3.02
CA PHE A 89 -16.55 -13.46 -3.36
C PHE A 89 -15.87 -14.68 -2.73
N THR A 90 -14.54 -14.66 -2.63
CA THR A 90 -13.75 -15.81 -2.14
C THR A 90 -13.31 -15.68 -0.68
N ARG A 91 -13.47 -14.50 -0.08
CA ARG A 91 -12.94 -14.12 1.26
C ARG A 91 -11.42 -14.27 1.40
N ASN A 92 -10.70 -14.45 0.30
CA ASN A 92 -9.27 -14.65 0.28
C ASN A 92 -8.57 -13.52 -0.46
N MET A 93 -7.53 -12.97 0.16
CA MET A 93 -6.67 -11.96 -0.45
C MET A 93 -5.60 -12.65 -1.27
N GLU A 94 -5.55 -12.34 -2.56
CA GLU A 94 -4.51 -12.83 -3.44
C GLU A 94 -3.27 -11.96 -3.36
N TYR A 95 -2.11 -12.61 -3.28
CA TYR A 95 -0.82 -11.94 -3.33
C TYR A 95 -0.20 -12.19 -4.70
N GLN A 96 0.04 -11.11 -5.46
CA GLN A 96 0.65 -11.18 -6.79
C GLN A 96 2.09 -11.66 -6.72
N MET A 97 2.78 -11.39 -5.60
CA MET A 97 4.14 -11.85 -5.37
C MET A 97 4.21 -12.74 -4.14
N LYS A 98 4.88 -13.87 -4.29
CA LYS A 98 5.13 -14.86 -3.24
C LYS A 98 6.54 -15.44 -3.42
N ILE A 99 7.45 -15.05 -2.54
CA ILE A 99 8.87 -15.42 -2.56
C ILE A 99 9.17 -16.31 -1.37
N LYS A 100 9.90 -17.42 -1.58
CA LYS A 100 10.36 -18.24 -0.46
C LYS A 100 11.51 -17.55 0.29
N LEU A 101 11.47 -17.56 1.61
CA LEU A 101 12.46 -16.89 2.46
C LEU A 101 13.87 -17.46 2.29
N ASP A 102 13.99 -18.78 2.10
CA ASP A 102 15.26 -19.48 1.88
C ASP A 102 16.00 -19.03 0.61
N LYS A 103 15.29 -18.42 -0.35
CA LYS A 103 15.86 -17.86 -1.57
C LYS A 103 16.34 -16.41 -1.42
N ILE A 104 16.02 -15.74 -0.31
CA ILE A 104 16.43 -14.34 -0.07
C ILE A 104 17.85 -14.33 0.50
N ILE A 105 18.72 -13.49 -0.05
CA ILE A 105 20.05 -13.20 0.52
C ILE A 105 19.93 -12.08 1.55
N SER A 106 19.38 -10.93 1.13
CA SER A 106 19.33 -9.73 1.94
C SER A 106 18.26 -8.78 1.46
N ILE A 107 17.82 -7.88 2.34
CA ILE A 107 16.91 -6.79 2.01
C ILE A 107 17.66 -5.47 2.22
N GLN A 108 17.83 -4.70 1.15
CA GLN A 108 18.40 -3.35 1.24
C GLN A 108 17.29 -2.36 1.56
N VAL A 109 17.55 -1.47 2.51
CA VAL A 109 16.61 -0.41 2.92
C VAL A 109 17.10 0.90 2.33
N THR A 110 16.28 1.51 1.48
CA THR A 110 16.55 2.78 0.84
C THR A 110 15.31 3.68 0.89
N TYR A 111 15.43 4.87 0.33
CA TYR A 111 14.31 5.78 0.18
C TYR A 111 14.37 6.49 -1.17
N GLU A 112 13.22 6.95 -1.64
CA GLU A 112 13.05 7.72 -2.87
C GLU A 112 12.32 9.02 -2.55
N ALA A 113 12.85 10.14 -3.05
CA ALA A 113 12.21 11.45 -2.95
C ALA A 113 11.19 11.59 -4.08
N VAL A 114 9.94 11.90 -3.71
CA VAL A 114 8.83 12.09 -4.65
C VAL A 114 8.38 13.54 -4.57
N PRO A 115 8.46 14.32 -5.66
CA PRO A 115 8.06 15.71 -5.65
C PRO A 115 6.56 15.85 -5.38
N MET A 116 6.20 16.63 -4.36
CA MET A 116 4.81 16.95 -4.05
C MET A 116 4.40 18.22 -4.79
N LEU A 117 3.86 18.04 -6.00
CA LEU A 117 3.51 19.13 -6.95
C LEU A 117 2.80 20.33 -6.31
N PHE A 118 1.91 20.11 -5.34
CA PHE A 118 1.10 21.17 -4.72
C PHE A 118 1.67 21.76 -3.42
N TYR A 119 2.79 21.23 -2.92
CA TYR A 119 3.31 21.59 -1.59
C TYR A 119 4.74 22.16 -1.62
N GLY A 120 5.38 22.23 -2.79
CA GLY A 120 6.73 22.78 -2.93
C GLY A 120 7.82 22.01 -2.17
N THR A 121 7.49 20.80 -1.69
CA THR A 121 8.35 19.93 -0.88
C THR A 121 8.42 18.53 -1.48
N ASN A 122 9.33 17.70 -0.97
CA ASN A 122 9.42 16.29 -1.36
C ASN A 122 8.72 15.42 -0.31
N GLY A 123 7.92 14.47 -0.77
CA GLY A 123 7.58 13.27 -0.02
C GLY A 123 8.73 12.26 -0.07
N TYR A 124 8.76 11.33 0.87
CA TYR A 124 9.80 10.29 0.90
C TYR A 124 9.18 8.90 1.08
N ASN A 125 9.38 8.04 0.10
CA ASN A 125 8.94 6.65 0.14
C ASN A 125 10.10 5.76 0.60
N VAL A 126 9.88 4.94 1.63
CA VAL A 126 10.82 3.87 1.99
C VAL A 126 10.68 2.72 1.00
N ILE A 127 11.81 2.23 0.51
CA ILE A 127 11.88 1.13 -0.46
C ILE A 127 12.67 -0.02 0.16
N PHE A 128 12.11 -1.22 0.13
CA PHE A 128 12.80 -2.47 0.43
C PHE A 128 13.17 -3.16 -0.87
N LYS A 129 14.47 -3.26 -1.15
CA LYS A 129 14.99 -4.02 -2.29
C LYS A 129 15.47 -5.39 -1.82
N VAL A 130 14.70 -6.42 -2.16
CA VAL A 130 14.98 -7.83 -1.89
C VAL A 130 15.98 -8.34 -2.92
N LEU A 131 17.10 -8.88 -2.44
CA LEU A 131 18.12 -9.53 -3.26
C LEU A 131 18.02 -11.04 -3.08
N MET A 132 17.96 -11.77 -4.19
CA MET A 132 17.76 -13.21 -4.25
C MET A 132 19.06 -13.98 -4.49
N LYS A 133 19.09 -15.26 -4.10
CA LYS A 133 20.26 -16.16 -4.27
C LYS A 133 20.66 -16.39 -5.73
N ASP A 134 19.70 -16.30 -6.64
CA ASP A 134 19.90 -16.40 -8.09
C ASP A 134 20.40 -15.09 -8.74
N GLY A 135 20.66 -14.05 -7.93
CA GLY A 135 21.11 -12.74 -8.40
C GLY A 135 19.98 -11.81 -8.85
N SER A 136 18.73 -12.28 -8.92
CA SER A 136 17.59 -11.42 -9.20
C SER A 136 17.29 -10.47 -8.03
N SER A 137 16.59 -9.37 -8.30
CA SER A 137 16.16 -8.45 -7.26
C SER A 137 14.78 -7.89 -7.54
N PHE A 138 14.05 -7.57 -6.48
CA PHE A 138 12.73 -6.96 -6.55
C PHE A 138 12.59 -5.90 -5.46
N SER A 139 11.85 -4.83 -5.75
CA SER A 139 11.66 -3.72 -4.82
C SER A 139 10.18 -3.54 -4.48
N PHE A 140 9.89 -3.28 -3.21
CA PHE A 140 8.56 -2.88 -2.77
C PHE A 140 8.57 -1.81 -1.69
N GLN A 141 7.43 -1.15 -1.53
CA GLN A 141 7.19 -0.20 -0.45
C GLN A 141 6.55 -0.94 0.74
N PRO A 142 7.16 -0.94 1.93
CA PRO A 142 6.66 -1.70 3.08
C PRO A 142 5.55 -0.97 3.86
N ILE A 143 5.15 0.24 3.43
CA ILE A 143 4.21 1.14 4.10
C ILE A 143 4.58 1.43 5.56
N VAL A 144 5.18 2.59 5.78
CA VAL A 144 5.46 3.07 7.14
C VAL A 144 4.33 3.98 7.60
N THR A 145 3.33 3.41 8.29
CA THR A 145 2.28 4.22 8.94
C THR A 145 2.71 4.70 10.33
N ARG A 146 1.85 5.47 11.02
CA ARG A 146 2.06 5.79 12.46
C ARG A 146 2.06 4.53 13.33
N LYS A 147 1.36 3.47 12.93
CA LYS A 147 1.39 2.17 13.62
C LYS A 147 2.56 1.35 13.08
N ARG A 148 3.73 1.55 13.70
CA ARG A 148 4.99 0.95 13.23
C ARG A 148 5.25 -0.44 13.80
N LYS A 149 4.51 -0.85 14.83
CA LYS A 149 4.70 -2.16 15.46
C LYS A 149 4.58 -3.32 14.46
N GLU A 150 3.59 -3.30 13.58
CA GLU A 150 3.38 -4.37 12.58
C GLU A 150 4.61 -4.53 11.66
N ILE A 151 5.21 -3.43 11.23
CA ILE A 151 6.41 -3.46 10.36
C ILE A 151 7.66 -3.86 11.14
N ILE A 152 7.83 -3.37 12.37
CA ILE A 152 8.95 -3.76 13.24
C ILE A 152 8.92 -5.26 13.52
N ASP A 153 7.78 -5.78 13.98
CA ASP A 153 7.57 -7.21 14.27
C ASP A 153 7.85 -8.07 13.02
N ALA A 154 7.41 -7.63 11.83
CA ALA A 154 7.67 -8.33 10.57
C ALA A 154 9.15 -8.31 10.17
N ILE A 155 9.86 -7.19 10.39
CA ILE A 155 11.30 -7.08 10.14
C ILE A 155 12.09 -7.99 11.11
N GLU A 156 11.75 -7.96 12.39
CA GLU A 156 12.39 -8.81 13.41
C GLU A 156 12.19 -10.29 13.10
N PHE A 157 11.00 -10.68 12.64
CA PHE A 157 10.75 -12.04 12.19
C PHE A 157 11.60 -12.42 10.97
N LEU A 158 11.73 -11.56 9.97
CA LEU A 158 12.61 -11.82 8.82
C LEU A 158 14.08 -11.96 9.26
N LYS A 159 14.54 -11.10 10.19
CA LYS A 159 15.88 -11.19 10.77
C LYS A 159 16.10 -12.51 11.52
N SER A 160 15.11 -12.99 12.28
CA SER A 160 15.19 -14.27 13.00
C SER A 160 15.24 -15.49 12.07
N LYS A 161 14.75 -15.33 10.82
CA LYS A 161 14.92 -16.31 9.73
C LYS A 161 16.27 -16.21 9.01
N GLY A 162 17.20 -15.39 9.49
CA GLY A 162 18.54 -15.23 8.94
C GLY A 162 18.63 -14.28 7.74
N ILE A 163 17.57 -13.51 7.44
CA ILE A 163 17.60 -12.52 6.37
C ILE A 163 18.28 -11.24 6.87
N ILE A 164 19.34 -10.84 6.18
CA ILE A 164 20.14 -9.67 6.55
C ILE A 164 19.48 -8.40 5.98
N PHE A 165 19.22 -7.43 6.84
CA PHE A 165 18.81 -6.08 6.43
C PHE A 165 20.04 -5.18 6.27
N LYS A 166 20.24 -4.66 5.07
CA LYS A 166 21.30 -3.69 4.74
C LYS A 166 20.71 -2.28 4.78
N ASP A 167 20.79 -1.63 5.93
CA ASP A 167 20.21 -0.30 6.17
C ASP A 167 21.29 0.78 6.28
N LYS A 168 21.80 1.22 5.12
CA LYS A 168 22.86 2.24 5.03
C LYS A 168 22.47 3.57 5.68
N TYR A 169 21.17 3.87 5.73
CA TYR A 169 20.66 5.15 6.17
C TYR A 169 20.04 5.10 7.56
N HIS A 170 20.19 3.99 8.31
CA HIS A 170 19.63 3.83 9.65
C HIS A 170 18.13 4.18 9.74
N ILE A 171 17.38 3.88 8.66
CA ILE A 171 15.94 4.15 8.53
C ILE A 171 15.15 3.28 9.50
N LEU A 172 15.55 2.01 9.66
CA LEU A 172 14.90 1.06 10.54
C LEU A 172 15.01 1.49 12.00
N ASP A 173 16.15 2.07 12.40
CA ASP A 173 16.40 2.56 13.76
C ASP A 173 15.49 3.76 14.14
N GLN A 174 14.89 4.41 13.14
CA GLN A 174 13.93 5.48 13.38
C GLN A 174 12.49 4.98 13.53
N LEU A 175 12.21 3.71 13.20
CA LEU A 175 10.85 3.19 13.26
C LEU A 175 10.30 3.20 14.69
N ASP A 176 11.10 2.93 15.71
CA ASP A 176 10.64 2.95 17.10
C ASP A 176 10.49 4.35 17.71
N LYS A 177 10.94 5.40 17.00
CA LYS A 177 10.91 6.76 17.52
C LYS A 177 9.55 7.41 17.32
N GLN A 178 9.18 8.31 18.23
CA GLN A 178 7.93 9.07 18.13
C GLN A 178 7.91 10.06 16.95
N GLU A 179 9.08 10.54 16.52
CA GLU A 179 9.20 11.46 15.40
C GLU A 179 8.72 10.84 14.08
N ALA A 180 8.09 11.65 13.23
CA ALA A 180 7.66 11.19 11.91
C ALA A 180 8.89 10.87 11.03
N LEU A 181 8.91 9.67 10.44
CA LEU A 181 10.02 9.19 9.63
C LEU A 181 10.35 10.15 8.46
N SER A 182 9.34 10.86 7.93
CA SER A 182 9.52 11.85 6.87
C SER A 182 10.52 12.94 7.22
N TYR A 183 10.54 13.44 8.46
CA TYR A 183 11.49 14.48 8.89
C TYR A 183 12.93 13.97 8.89
N TYR A 184 13.12 12.73 9.33
CA TYR A 184 14.43 12.09 9.28
C TYR A 184 14.91 11.91 7.82
N LEU A 185 14.02 11.41 6.95
CA LEU A 185 14.32 11.21 5.52
C LEU A 185 14.63 12.53 4.81
N GLU A 186 13.95 13.61 5.18
CA GLU A 186 14.23 14.95 4.69
C GLU A 186 15.61 15.44 5.14
N LYS A 187 15.96 15.27 6.42
CA LYS A 187 17.26 15.66 6.97
C LYS A 187 18.42 14.96 6.25
N ILE A 188 18.34 13.65 6.05
CA ILE A 188 19.39 12.90 5.34
C ILE A 188 19.42 13.19 3.83
N HIS A 189 18.31 13.65 3.24
CA HIS A 189 18.28 14.09 1.85
C HIS A 189 18.87 15.50 1.68
N GLY A 190 18.54 16.44 2.56
CA GLY A 190 19.10 17.80 2.56
C GLY A 190 20.61 17.83 2.82
N GLY A 191 21.11 16.92 3.66
CA GLY A 191 22.56 16.75 3.89
C GLY A 191 23.35 16.09 2.74
N LYS A 192 22.69 15.73 1.63
CA LYS A 192 23.35 15.23 0.40
C LYS A 192 23.60 16.33 -0.64
N LYS A 193 23.29 17.59 -0.34
CA LYS A 193 23.59 18.73 -1.21
C LYS A 193 25.00 19.24 -0.98
#